data_AF-A0A844NQS8-F1
#
_entry.id   AF-A0A844NQS8-F1
#
_cell.length_a   1.000
_cell.length_b   1.000
_cell.length_c   1.000
_cell.angle_alpha   90.00
_cell.angle_beta   90.00
_cell.angle_gamma   90.00
#
_symmetry.space_group_name_H-M   'P 1'
#
loop_
_entity.id
_entity.type
_entity.pdbx_description
1 polymer ?
#
loop_
_entity_poly.entity_id
_entity_poly.type
_entity_poly.pdbx_seq_one_letter_code
_entity_poly.pdbx_strand_id
1 'polypeptide(L)'
;MRQPTALIACEFSGRVRDALARVGFYAVSCDLLPSETEGEHVQGDVLEMLDWGWDLLIAHPPCTDLATSGARWFPEKIADGRQARALEFVRTLLSAPIRFKALENPKSVISSHIRKPDQIIQPWMFGHGERKETHLWLQNLPLLEPTRIVDGRSPVVHYMAPGPDRWKDRSRTYIGIAEAMAEQWGRYVMRALAEPESVSFHPQQQDLLRVLEG
;
A
#
# COMPACT_ATOMS: atom_id res chain seq x y z
N MET A 1 13.76 4.58 -23.14
CA MET A 1 13.70 3.94 -21.80
C MET A 1 12.69 2.82 -21.86
N ARG A 2 12.91 1.70 -21.15
CA ARG A 2 11.88 0.66 -21.04
C ARG A 2 10.68 1.19 -20.24
N GLN A 3 9.49 0.70 -20.55
CA GLN A 3 8.31 1.02 -19.76
C GLN A 3 8.52 0.55 -18.31
N PRO A 4 8.23 1.39 -17.30
CA PRO A 4 8.36 0.99 -15.90
C PRO A 4 7.21 0.05 -15.51
N THR A 5 7.48 -0.92 -14.63
CA THR A 5 6.53 -1.94 -14.23
C THR A 5 6.11 -1.78 -12.77
N ALA A 6 4.84 -2.02 -12.46
CA ALA A 6 4.33 -1.96 -11.10
C ALA A 6 3.45 -3.15 -10.74
N LEU A 7 3.66 -3.71 -9.56
CA LEU A 7 2.78 -4.68 -8.92
C LEU A 7 1.96 -3.97 -7.84
N ILE A 8 0.64 -4.08 -7.94
CA ILE A 8 -0.29 -3.63 -6.90
C ILE A 8 -0.81 -4.86 -6.17
N ALA A 9 -0.17 -5.17 -5.05
CA ALA A 9 -0.42 -6.39 -4.28
C ALA A 9 -1.64 -6.24 -3.37
N CYS A 10 -2.50 -7.27 -3.38
CA CYS A 10 -3.77 -7.31 -2.64
C CYS A 10 -4.74 -6.18 -3.03
N GLU A 11 -4.82 -5.85 -4.32
CA GLU A 11 -5.79 -4.87 -4.83
C GLU A 11 -6.82 -5.55 -5.74
N PHE A 12 -8.05 -5.63 -5.26
CA PHE A 12 -9.23 -5.96 -6.07
C PHE A 12 -9.89 -4.73 -6.72
N SER A 13 -9.65 -3.52 -6.22
CA SER A 13 -10.42 -2.32 -6.65
C SER A 13 -9.96 -1.71 -7.99
N GLY A 14 -8.76 -2.07 -8.44
CA GLY A 14 -8.11 -1.52 -9.65
C GLY A 14 -7.70 -0.04 -9.58
N ARG A 15 -8.00 0.69 -8.50
CA ARG A 15 -7.85 2.16 -8.45
C ARG A 15 -6.40 2.62 -8.59
N VAL A 16 -5.47 1.99 -7.86
CA VAL A 16 -4.05 2.33 -7.93
C VAL A 16 -3.44 1.81 -9.22
N ARG A 17 -3.77 0.59 -9.62
CA ARG A 17 -3.37 0.03 -10.92
C ARG A 17 -3.74 0.98 -12.08
N ASP A 18 -5.00 1.36 -12.16
CA ASP A 18 -5.52 2.17 -13.25
C ASP A 18 -4.90 3.57 -13.24
N ALA A 19 -4.64 4.14 -12.06
CA ALA A 19 -3.94 5.41 -11.92
C ALA A 19 -2.49 5.32 -12.41
N LEU A 20 -1.75 4.26 -12.05
CA LEU A 20 -0.38 4.02 -12.52
C LEU A 20 -0.32 3.78 -14.03
N ALA A 21 -1.26 3.02 -14.57
CA ALA A 21 -1.38 2.79 -16.01
C ALA A 21 -1.56 4.12 -16.78
N ARG A 22 -2.40 5.03 -16.28
CA ARG A 22 -2.61 6.36 -16.88
C ARG A 22 -1.36 7.23 -16.92
N VAL A 23 -0.43 7.08 -15.96
CA VAL A 23 0.83 7.83 -15.95
C VAL A 23 1.95 7.14 -16.73
N GLY A 24 1.70 5.96 -17.30
CA GLY A 24 2.60 5.29 -18.25
C GLY A 24 3.26 3.99 -17.74
N PHE A 25 2.89 3.48 -16.57
CA PHE A 25 3.37 2.17 -16.10
C PHE A 25 2.69 1.01 -16.83
N TYR A 26 3.43 -0.08 -16.99
CA TYR A 26 2.80 -1.39 -17.10
C TYR A 26 2.46 -1.86 -15.68
N ALA A 27 1.21 -1.63 -15.27
CA ALA A 27 0.74 -1.86 -13.91
C ALA A 27 -0.18 -3.07 -13.85
N VAL A 28 0.12 -4.02 -12.95
CA VAL A 28 -0.68 -5.24 -12.74
C VAL A 28 -1.15 -5.29 -11.30
N SER A 29 -2.45 -5.47 -11.08
CA SER A 29 -2.99 -5.77 -9.75
C SER A 29 -3.04 -7.28 -9.52
N CYS A 30 -2.83 -7.72 -8.28
CA CYS A 30 -2.99 -9.12 -7.89
C CYS A 30 -3.79 -9.24 -6.59
N ASP A 31 -4.85 -10.03 -6.59
CA ASP A 31 -5.69 -10.28 -5.41
C ASP A 31 -6.32 -11.69 -5.51
N LEU A 32 -6.77 -12.24 -4.39
CA LEU A 32 -7.55 -13.49 -4.38
C LEU A 32 -8.96 -13.28 -4.96
N LEU A 33 -9.44 -12.04 -4.92
CA LEU A 33 -10.73 -11.61 -5.43
C LEU A 33 -10.60 -11.15 -6.89
N PRO A 34 -11.67 -11.27 -7.69
CA PRO A 34 -11.70 -10.67 -9.01
C PRO A 34 -11.63 -9.13 -8.92
N SER A 35 -11.00 -8.52 -9.93
CA SER A 35 -10.96 -7.06 -10.10
C SER A 35 -12.37 -6.46 -10.26
N GLU A 36 -12.59 -5.28 -9.67
CA GLU A 36 -13.82 -4.48 -9.85
C GLU A 36 -13.83 -3.66 -11.14
N THR A 37 -12.67 -3.47 -11.78
CA THR A 37 -12.53 -2.75 -13.06
C THR A 37 -11.75 -3.58 -14.07
N GLU A 38 -11.99 -3.35 -15.35
CA GLU A 38 -11.19 -3.93 -16.44
C GLU A 38 -9.73 -3.46 -16.38
N GLY A 39 -8.80 -4.30 -16.81
CA GLY A 39 -7.36 -4.01 -16.84
C GLY A 39 -6.52 -5.22 -16.42
N GLU A 40 -5.21 -5.05 -16.37
CA GLU A 40 -4.27 -6.12 -16.03
C GLU A 40 -4.47 -6.58 -14.58
N HIS A 41 -4.99 -7.77 -14.42
CA HIS A 41 -5.26 -8.35 -13.11
C HIS A 41 -4.97 -9.84 -13.11
N VAL A 42 -4.21 -10.27 -12.10
CA VAL A 42 -3.99 -11.67 -11.80
C VAL A 42 -4.80 -12.03 -10.56
N GLN A 43 -5.78 -12.90 -10.73
CA GLN A 43 -6.50 -13.45 -9.59
C GLN A 43 -5.70 -14.64 -9.03
N GLY A 44 -5.06 -14.47 -7.87
CA GLY A 44 -4.16 -15.49 -7.31
C GLY A 44 -3.39 -15.03 -6.08
N ASP A 45 -2.43 -15.87 -5.66
CA ASP A 45 -1.51 -15.53 -4.57
C ASP A 45 -0.40 -14.61 -5.07
N VAL A 46 -0.35 -13.40 -4.53
CA VAL A 46 0.66 -12.40 -4.91
C VAL A 46 2.09 -12.83 -4.58
N LEU A 47 2.28 -13.77 -3.65
CA LEU A 47 3.60 -14.29 -3.32
C LEU A 47 4.29 -14.96 -4.52
N GLU A 48 3.52 -15.48 -5.47
CA GLU A 48 4.03 -16.12 -6.70
C GLU A 48 4.57 -15.11 -7.73
N MET A 49 4.38 -13.80 -7.49
CA MET A 49 4.71 -12.73 -8.43
C MET A 49 5.76 -11.74 -7.93
N LEU A 50 6.20 -11.85 -6.68
CA LEU A 50 7.06 -10.83 -6.04
C LEU A 50 8.45 -10.71 -6.68
N ASP A 51 8.93 -11.74 -7.37
CA ASP A 51 10.28 -11.83 -7.94
C ASP A 51 10.31 -11.67 -9.48
N TRP A 52 9.19 -11.28 -10.12
CA TRP A 52 9.11 -11.12 -11.58
C TRP A 52 9.83 -9.87 -12.14
N GLY A 53 10.62 -9.17 -11.32
CA GLY A 53 11.42 -8.02 -11.76
C GLY A 53 10.65 -6.70 -11.83
N TRP A 54 9.69 -6.48 -10.92
CA TRP A 54 8.95 -5.22 -10.81
C TRP A 54 9.83 -4.04 -10.40
N ASP A 55 9.54 -2.85 -10.93
CA ASP A 55 10.18 -1.62 -10.46
C ASP A 55 9.55 -1.10 -9.16
N LEU A 56 8.22 -1.14 -9.09
CA LEU A 56 7.43 -0.58 -7.99
C LEU A 56 6.46 -1.63 -7.42
N LEU A 57 6.42 -1.74 -6.09
CA LEU A 57 5.38 -2.45 -5.35
C LEU A 57 4.53 -1.44 -4.57
N ILE A 58 3.21 -1.51 -4.72
CA ILE A 58 2.27 -0.90 -3.78
C ILE A 58 1.42 -2.03 -3.20
N ALA A 59 1.52 -2.28 -1.90
CA ALA A 59 0.90 -3.42 -1.26
C ALA A 59 -0.18 -3.02 -0.25
N HIS A 60 -1.33 -3.68 -0.31
CA HIS A 60 -2.50 -3.46 0.55
C HIS A 60 -2.86 -4.74 1.34
N PRO A 61 -1.95 -5.30 2.17
CA PRO A 61 -2.18 -6.59 2.81
C PRO A 61 -3.47 -6.59 3.66
N PRO A 62 -4.20 -7.72 3.72
CA PRO A 62 -5.43 -7.81 4.50
C PRO A 62 -5.27 -7.33 5.95
N CYS A 63 -6.07 -6.33 6.34
CA CYS A 63 -5.92 -5.71 7.65
C CYS A 63 -6.71 -6.42 8.77
N THR A 64 -7.52 -7.44 8.45
CA THR A 64 -8.46 -8.09 9.37
C THR A 64 -7.79 -8.54 10.67
N ASP A 65 -6.61 -9.16 10.58
CA ASP A 65 -5.89 -9.69 11.73
C ASP A 65 -4.86 -8.73 12.32
N LEU A 66 -4.69 -7.56 11.70
CA LEU A 66 -3.64 -6.59 12.03
C LEU A 66 -4.20 -5.29 12.63
N ALA A 67 -5.36 -4.83 12.16
CA ALA A 67 -5.88 -3.50 12.49
C ALA A 67 -6.28 -3.38 13.98
N THR A 68 -5.83 -2.30 14.62
CA THR A 68 -6.10 -2.00 16.04
C THR A 68 -7.59 -1.74 16.33
N SER A 69 -8.38 -1.39 15.33
CA SER A 69 -9.85 -1.31 15.45
C SER A 69 -10.49 -2.66 15.82
N GLY A 70 -9.79 -3.77 15.60
CA GLY A 70 -10.21 -5.12 15.99
C GLY A 70 -9.50 -5.65 17.25
N ALA A 71 -8.86 -4.79 18.05
CA ALA A 71 -7.98 -5.19 19.16
C ALA A 71 -8.65 -6.10 20.20
N ARG A 72 -9.97 -5.94 20.44
CA ARG A 72 -10.72 -6.80 21.37
C ARG A 72 -10.64 -8.29 21.03
N TRP A 73 -10.39 -8.63 19.76
CA TRP A 73 -10.29 -10.00 19.27
C TRP A 73 -8.83 -10.51 19.18
N PHE A 74 -7.84 -9.68 19.52
CA PHE A 74 -6.42 -10.06 19.40
C PHE A 74 -6.06 -11.31 20.21
N PRO A 75 -6.53 -11.53 21.45
CA PRO A 75 -6.22 -12.76 22.19
C PRO A 75 -6.55 -14.03 21.39
N GLU A 76 -7.70 -14.07 20.73
CA GLU A 76 -8.10 -15.19 19.87
C GLU A 76 -7.23 -15.31 18.61
N LYS A 77 -6.94 -14.17 17.94
CA LYS A 77 -6.11 -14.13 16.72
C LYS A 77 -4.66 -14.55 16.96
N ILE A 78 -4.18 -14.31 18.18
CA ILE A 78 -2.85 -14.72 18.63
C ILE A 78 -2.88 -16.20 18.98
N ALA A 79 -3.89 -16.64 19.75
CA ALA A 79 -4.01 -18.03 20.18
C ALA A 79 -4.11 -19.02 19.02
N ASP A 80 -4.80 -18.67 17.93
CA ASP A 80 -4.91 -19.52 16.73
C ASP A 80 -3.85 -19.23 15.64
N GLY A 81 -2.90 -18.33 15.91
CA GLY A 81 -1.78 -18.04 15.04
C GLY A 81 -2.09 -17.23 13.77
N ARG A 82 -3.33 -16.81 13.52
CA ARG A 82 -3.65 -16.04 12.29
C ARG A 82 -3.02 -14.65 12.27
N GLN A 83 -2.83 -14.02 13.43
CA GLN A 83 -2.09 -12.75 13.50
C GLN A 83 -0.60 -12.93 13.17
N ALA A 84 0.01 -14.02 13.61
CA ALA A 84 1.42 -14.32 13.31
C ALA A 84 1.61 -14.54 11.79
N ARG A 85 0.71 -15.30 11.14
CA ARG A 85 0.72 -15.48 9.68
C ARG A 85 0.53 -14.16 8.93
N ALA A 86 -0.37 -13.30 9.39
CA ALA A 86 -0.57 -11.99 8.78
C ALA A 86 0.66 -11.06 8.91
N LEU A 87 1.35 -11.10 10.07
CA LEU A 87 2.60 -10.37 10.25
C LEU A 87 3.71 -10.92 9.36
N GLU A 88 3.81 -12.24 9.21
CA GLU A 88 4.79 -12.86 8.32
C GLU A 88 4.55 -12.48 6.86
N PHE A 89 3.30 -12.51 6.40
CA PHE A 89 2.93 -12.03 5.07
C PHE A 89 3.36 -10.57 4.83
N VAL A 90 3.16 -9.69 5.82
CA VAL A 90 3.65 -8.30 5.77
C VAL A 90 5.18 -8.25 5.68
N ARG A 91 5.91 -9.09 6.43
CA ARG A 91 7.37 -9.16 6.33
C ARG A 91 7.81 -9.59 4.94
N THR A 92 7.16 -10.58 4.34
CA THR A 92 7.44 -11.04 2.97
C THR A 92 7.25 -9.92 1.95
N LEU A 93 6.16 -9.14 2.04
CA LEU A 93 5.93 -8.00 1.16
C LEU A 93 7.00 -6.91 1.33
N LEU A 94 7.39 -6.62 2.57
CA LEU A 94 8.43 -5.64 2.86
C LEU A 94 9.83 -6.13 2.46
N SER A 95 10.09 -7.44 2.45
CA SER A 95 11.37 -8.03 2.04
C SER A 95 11.45 -8.36 0.55
N ALA A 96 10.34 -8.28 -0.20
CA ALA A 96 10.30 -8.54 -1.64
C ALA A 96 11.45 -7.83 -2.38
N PRO A 97 12.10 -8.47 -3.38
CA PRO A 97 13.29 -7.95 -4.07
C PRO A 97 12.94 -6.86 -5.10
N ILE A 98 12.12 -5.89 -4.69
CA ILE A 98 11.61 -4.77 -5.48
C ILE A 98 12.19 -3.48 -4.89
N ARG A 99 12.78 -2.64 -5.74
CA ARG A 99 13.55 -1.46 -5.31
C ARG A 99 12.66 -0.41 -4.63
N PHE A 100 11.51 -0.10 -5.21
CA PHE A 100 10.60 0.92 -4.71
C PHE A 100 9.36 0.25 -4.12
N LYS A 101 9.06 0.50 -2.85
CA LYS A 101 7.94 -0.17 -2.17
C LYS A 101 7.16 0.80 -1.31
N ALA A 102 5.84 0.70 -1.38
CA ALA A 102 4.91 1.27 -0.41
C ALA A 102 4.01 0.15 0.12
N LEU A 103 3.87 0.04 1.42
CA LEU A 103 2.85 -0.78 2.06
C LEU A 103 1.84 0.14 2.74
N GLU A 104 0.56 -0.09 2.46
CA GLU A 104 -0.57 0.68 2.95
C GLU A 104 -1.39 -0.18 3.91
N ASN A 105 -1.68 0.34 5.10
CA ASN A 105 -2.58 -0.30 6.04
C ASN A 105 -3.23 0.74 6.96
N PRO A 106 -4.42 0.49 7.52
CA PRO A 106 -4.86 1.25 8.69
C PRO A 106 -3.90 1.09 9.87
N LYS A 107 -4.10 1.89 10.92
CA LYS A 107 -3.40 1.74 12.20
C LYS A 107 -3.47 0.29 12.71
N SER A 108 -2.33 -0.39 12.75
CA SER A 108 -2.24 -1.83 12.97
C SER A 108 -1.07 -2.23 13.87
N VAL A 109 -1.05 -3.50 14.27
CA VAL A 109 0.04 -4.10 15.08
C VAL A 109 1.37 -4.20 14.32
N ILE A 110 1.40 -3.95 13.01
CA ILE A 110 2.63 -3.81 12.21
C ILE A 110 3.59 -2.83 12.89
N SER A 111 3.07 -1.71 13.39
CA SER A 111 3.84 -0.65 14.06
C SER A 111 4.53 -1.06 15.36
N SER A 112 4.10 -2.16 15.98
CA SER A 112 4.67 -2.66 17.23
C SER A 112 5.53 -3.91 17.02
N HIS A 113 5.36 -4.63 15.92
CA HIS A 113 6.05 -5.90 15.66
C HIS A 113 7.09 -5.82 14.54
N ILE A 114 6.96 -4.87 13.61
CA ILE A 114 7.83 -4.75 12.43
C ILE A 114 8.63 -3.47 12.50
N ARG A 115 8.00 -2.31 12.23
CA ARG A 115 8.57 -0.97 12.40
C ARG A 115 7.48 0.10 12.35
N LYS A 116 7.78 1.32 12.78
CA LYS A 116 6.86 2.46 12.64
C LYS A 116 6.65 2.82 11.15
N PRO A 117 5.45 3.31 10.77
CA PRO A 117 5.22 3.83 9.43
C PRO A 117 6.06 5.09 9.21
N ASP A 118 6.46 5.32 7.97
CA ASP A 118 7.18 6.53 7.56
C ASP A 118 6.22 7.72 7.45
N GLN A 119 4.94 7.45 7.17
CA GLN A 119 3.93 8.49 7.01
C GLN A 119 2.54 8.03 7.49
N ILE A 120 1.75 8.97 7.99
CA ILE A 120 0.31 8.80 8.21
C ILE A 120 -0.41 9.87 7.39
N ILE A 121 -1.35 9.43 6.56
CA ILE A 121 -2.15 10.30 5.71
C ILE A 121 -3.64 10.14 5.99
N GLN A 122 -4.44 11.04 5.42
CA GLN A 122 -5.90 11.05 5.58
C GLN A 122 -6.58 11.34 4.24
N PRO A 123 -7.78 10.78 3.97
CA PRO A 123 -8.53 11.03 2.73
C PRO A 123 -8.75 12.51 2.44
N TRP A 124 -8.96 13.33 3.48
CA TRP A 124 -9.24 14.76 3.32
C TRP A 124 -8.07 15.57 2.80
N MET A 125 -6.85 15.01 2.84
CA MET A 125 -5.66 15.59 2.20
C MET A 125 -5.70 15.46 0.67
N PHE A 126 -6.59 14.60 0.15
CA PHE A 126 -6.67 14.21 -1.27
C PHE A 126 -8.10 14.30 -1.82
N GLY A 127 -8.91 15.23 -1.32
CA GLY A 127 -10.22 15.55 -1.89
C GLY A 127 -11.41 14.78 -1.30
N HIS A 128 -11.22 13.99 -0.25
CA HIS A 128 -12.25 13.13 0.35
C HIS A 128 -12.50 13.51 1.82
N GLY A 129 -13.64 14.13 2.16
CA GLY A 129 -13.91 14.74 3.49
C GLY A 129 -13.96 13.80 4.71
N GLU A 130 -13.56 12.54 4.57
CA GLU A 130 -13.54 11.53 5.61
C GLU A 130 -12.27 11.54 6.46
N ARG A 131 -12.41 11.10 7.71
CA ARG A 131 -11.27 10.70 8.55
C ARG A 131 -11.12 9.18 8.55
N LYS A 132 -9.98 8.71 8.06
CA LYS A 132 -9.55 7.32 8.06
C LYS A 132 -8.02 7.32 7.97
N GLU A 133 -7.34 7.06 9.07
CA GLU A 133 -5.88 6.98 9.05
C GLU A 133 -5.43 5.87 8.10
N THR A 134 -4.60 6.26 7.14
CA THR A 134 -3.83 5.34 6.31
C THR A 134 -2.36 5.51 6.68
N HIS A 135 -1.74 4.42 7.11
CA HIS A 135 -0.33 4.37 7.51
C HIS A 135 0.45 3.81 6.32
N LEU A 136 1.58 4.45 6.00
CA LEU A 136 2.44 4.10 4.88
C LEU A 136 3.82 3.71 5.37
N TRP A 137 4.27 2.52 4.96
CA TRP A 137 5.65 2.05 5.12
C TRP A 137 6.33 2.11 3.76
N LEU A 138 7.30 2.99 3.61
CA LEU A 138 7.95 3.33 2.36
C LEU A 138 9.38 2.79 2.34
N GLN A 139 9.82 2.36 1.16
CA GLN A 139 11.20 2.05 0.84
C GLN A 139 11.57 2.71 -0.49
N ASN A 140 12.58 3.57 -0.46
CA ASN A 140 13.08 4.34 -1.61
C ASN A 140 12.04 5.25 -2.30
N LEU A 141 10.91 5.54 -1.65
CA LEU A 141 9.89 6.46 -2.14
C LEU A 141 9.84 7.73 -1.29
N PRO A 142 9.56 8.91 -1.87
CA PRO A 142 9.33 10.12 -1.10
C PRO A 142 8.01 10.03 -0.33
N LEU A 143 7.84 10.87 0.69
CA LEU A 143 6.55 11.05 1.36
C LEU A 143 5.49 11.52 0.35
N LEU A 144 4.26 11.06 0.54
CA LEU A 144 3.13 11.44 -0.31
C LEU A 144 2.58 12.80 0.10
N GLU A 145 2.67 13.80 -0.79
CA GLU A 145 2.22 15.16 -0.52
C GLU A 145 0.70 15.29 -0.73
N PRO A 146 -0.03 16.00 0.16
CA PRO A 146 -1.43 16.34 -0.05
C PRO A 146 -1.69 17.04 -1.39
N THR A 147 -2.67 16.57 -2.17
CA THR A 147 -3.00 17.15 -3.49
C THR A 147 -4.23 18.05 -3.46
N ARG A 148 -5.17 17.82 -2.54
CA ARG A 148 -6.41 18.60 -2.43
C ARG A 148 -6.96 18.53 -1.01
N ILE A 149 -6.62 19.52 -0.20
CA ILE A 149 -7.16 19.61 1.16
C ILE A 149 -8.60 20.09 1.08
N VAL A 150 -9.54 19.29 1.61
CA VAL A 150 -10.96 19.65 1.71
C VAL A 150 -11.39 19.74 3.17
N ASP A 151 -12.44 20.53 3.40
CA ASP A 151 -13.19 20.51 4.65
C ASP A 151 -13.99 19.21 4.78
N GLY A 152 -14.60 19.01 5.94
CA GLY A 152 -15.19 17.73 6.31
C GLY A 152 -14.16 16.86 7.03
N ARG A 153 -14.60 16.21 8.11
CA ARG A 153 -13.78 15.34 8.96
C ARG A 153 -14.62 14.17 9.48
N SER A 154 -15.53 13.71 8.63
CA SER A 154 -16.57 12.75 9.00
C SER A 154 -15.96 11.36 9.15
N PRO A 155 -16.14 10.65 10.28
CA PRO A 155 -15.65 9.29 10.46
C PRO A 155 -16.62 8.28 9.81
N VAL A 156 -16.93 8.46 8.51
CA VAL A 156 -17.95 7.71 7.77
C VAL A 156 -17.73 6.20 7.87
N VAL A 157 -16.48 5.75 7.79
CA VAL A 157 -16.09 4.34 7.90
C VAL A 157 -16.48 3.72 9.26
N HIS A 158 -16.46 4.51 10.34
CA HIS A 158 -16.86 4.05 11.66
C HIS A 158 -18.38 3.89 11.79
N TYR A 159 -19.15 4.75 11.11
CA TYR A 159 -20.62 4.75 11.14
C TYR A 159 -21.28 3.95 10.02
N MET A 160 -20.51 3.37 9.10
CA MET A 160 -21.02 2.56 8.00
C MET A 160 -21.80 1.35 8.54
N ALA A 161 -23.07 1.22 8.12
CA ALA A 161 -23.97 0.17 8.55
C ALA A 161 -23.41 -1.24 8.26
N PRO A 162 -23.67 -2.24 9.11
CA PRO A 162 -23.28 -3.63 8.84
C PRO A 162 -23.94 -4.12 7.54
N GLY A 163 -23.16 -4.84 6.73
CA GLY A 163 -23.62 -5.38 5.45
C GLY A 163 -22.56 -6.29 4.83
N PRO A 164 -22.94 -7.16 3.89
CA PRO A 164 -22.04 -8.14 3.28
C PRO A 164 -20.84 -7.49 2.55
N ASP A 165 -21.03 -6.31 1.95
CA ASP A 165 -19.99 -5.60 1.20
C ASP A 165 -19.24 -4.55 2.01
N ARG A 166 -19.63 -4.35 3.28
CA ARG A 166 -19.03 -3.31 4.15
C ARG A 166 -17.52 -3.44 4.23
N TRP A 167 -16.98 -4.65 4.25
CA TRP A 167 -15.52 -4.84 4.31
C TRP A 167 -14.86 -4.40 3.00
N LYS A 168 -15.46 -4.64 1.83
CA LYS A 168 -14.97 -4.15 0.53
C LYS A 168 -14.99 -2.64 0.49
N ASP A 169 -16.13 -2.03 0.86
CA ASP A 169 -16.30 -0.57 0.89
C ASP A 169 -15.25 0.10 1.77
N ARG A 170 -14.94 -0.52 2.90
CA ARG A 170 -13.93 -0.02 3.84
C ARG A 170 -12.50 -0.27 3.39
N SER A 171 -12.26 -1.18 2.46
CA SER A 171 -10.91 -1.51 1.96
C SER A 171 -10.55 -0.78 0.67
N ARG A 172 -11.52 -0.25 -0.09
CA ARG A 172 -11.20 0.51 -1.31
C ARG A 172 -10.31 1.73 -1.02
N THR A 173 -9.21 1.84 -1.75
CA THR A 173 -8.34 3.02 -1.76
C THR A 173 -9.12 4.22 -2.29
N TYR A 174 -9.05 5.39 -1.65
CA TYR A 174 -9.73 6.59 -2.16
C TYR A 174 -9.10 7.04 -3.48
N ILE A 175 -9.91 7.44 -4.46
CA ILE A 175 -9.40 7.75 -5.81
C ILE A 175 -8.34 8.86 -5.79
N GLY A 176 -8.50 9.88 -4.93
CA GLY A 176 -7.52 10.96 -4.82
C GLY A 176 -6.19 10.51 -4.21
N ILE A 177 -6.20 9.49 -3.34
CA ILE A 177 -4.97 8.86 -2.84
C ILE A 177 -4.33 8.05 -3.96
N ALA A 178 -5.11 7.25 -4.71
CA ALA A 178 -4.59 6.46 -5.83
C ALA A 178 -3.96 7.35 -6.93
N GLU A 179 -4.60 8.46 -7.26
CA GLU A 179 -4.08 9.46 -8.20
C GLU A 179 -2.80 10.12 -7.66
N ALA A 180 -2.75 10.48 -6.38
CA ALA A 180 -1.54 11.03 -5.77
C ALA A 180 -0.39 10.02 -5.79
N MET A 181 -0.64 8.76 -5.45
CA MET A 181 0.38 7.69 -5.50
C MET A 181 0.94 7.55 -6.92
N ALA A 182 0.08 7.50 -7.94
CA ALA A 182 0.52 7.39 -9.33
C ALA A 182 1.30 8.62 -9.80
N GLU A 183 0.77 9.83 -9.56
CA GLU A 183 1.36 11.06 -10.06
C GLU A 183 2.69 11.39 -9.36
N GLN A 184 2.81 11.12 -8.07
CA GLN A 184 4.02 11.44 -7.29
C GLN A 184 5.02 10.29 -7.30
N TRP A 185 4.63 9.10 -6.81
CA TRP A 185 5.55 7.96 -6.76
C TRP A 185 5.84 7.41 -8.15
N GLY A 186 4.84 7.32 -9.04
CA GLY A 186 5.06 6.86 -10.40
C GLY A 186 6.07 7.72 -11.15
N ARG A 187 5.89 9.06 -11.15
CA ARG A 187 6.85 9.97 -11.81
C ARG A 187 8.21 9.98 -11.15
N TYR A 188 8.27 9.91 -9.82
CA TYR A 188 9.53 9.80 -9.10
C TYR A 188 10.30 8.54 -9.52
N VAL A 189 9.63 7.39 -9.58
CA VAL A 189 10.23 6.11 -10.01
C VAL A 189 10.69 6.19 -11.46
N MET A 190 9.87 6.76 -12.37
CA MET A 190 10.26 6.97 -13.77
C MET A 190 11.56 7.76 -13.88
N ARG A 191 11.68 8.88 -13.15
CA ARG A 191 12.89 9.69 -13.12
C ARG A 191 14.07 8.90 -12.52
N ALA A 192 13.84 8.16 -11.44
CA ALA A 192 14.87 7.37 -10.79
C ALA A 192 15.43 6.23 -11.67
N LEU A 193 14.59 5.66 -12.54
CA LEU A 193 14.98 4.65 -13.52
C LEU A 193 15.70 5.28 -14.74
N ALA A 194 15.35 6.52 -15.10
CA ALA A 194 15.98 7.28 -16.17
C ALA A 194 17.39 7.78 -15.80
N GLU A 195 17.54 8.23 -14.55
CA GLU A 195 18.72 8.93 -14.03
C GLU A 195 19.16 8.33 -12.68
N PRO A 196 19.76 7.12 -12.66
CA PRO A 196 20.05 6.39 -11.41
C PRO A 196 20.93 7.15 -10.42
N GLU A 197 21.80 8.05 -10.90
CA GLU A 197 22.74 8.84 -10.10
C GLU A 197 22.12 10.11 -9.48
N SER A 198 20.91 10.51 -9.91
CA SER A 198 20.31 11.81 -9.54
C SER A 198 19.41 11.76 -8.30
N VAL A 199 19.16 10.57 -7.76
CA VAL A 199 18.18 10.36 -6.68
C VAL A 199 18.88 10.22 -5.35
N SER A 200 18.87 11.30 -4.56
CA SER A 200 19.36 11.29 -3.17
C SER A 200 18.37 10.55 -2.28
N PHE A 201 18.78 9.40 -1.75
CA PHE A 201 18.00 8.62 -0.79
C PHE A 201 17.73 9.41 0.49
N HIS A 202 16.54 9.25 1.08
CA HIS A 202 16.23 9.89 2.35
C HIS A 202 17.16 9.31 3.44
N PRO A 203 17.86 10.14 4.23
CA PRO A 203 18.94 9.68 5.12
C PRO A 203 18.53 8.59 6.12
N GLN A 204 17.24 8.53 6.49
CA GLN A 204 16.70 7.57 7.45
C GLN A 204 16.55 6.14 6.89
N GLN A 205 16.73 5.93 5.58
CA GLN A 205 16.55 4.62 4.93
C GLN A 205 17.88 3.89 4.62
N GLN A 206 19.03 4.53 4.84
CA GLN A 206 20.35 3.92 4.60
C GLN A 206 20.71 2.82 5.62
N ASP A 207 20.14 2.89 6.83
CA ASP A 207 20.46 1.93 7.89
C ASP A 207 19.81 0.54 7.68
N LEU A 208 18.73 0.44 6.89
CA LEU A 208 18.05 -0.85 6.66
C LEU A 208 18.81 -1.76 5.66
N LEU A 209 19.54 -1.17 4.72
CA LEU A 209 20.35 -1.93 3.74
C LEU A 209 21.61 -2.53 4.39
N ARG A 210 22.17 -1.84 5.40
CA ARG A 210 23.37 -2.34 6.13
C ARG A 210 23.09 -3.53 7.04
N VAL A 211 21.84 -3.77 7.40
CA VAL A 211 21.44 -4.90 8.27
C VAL A 211 21.17 -6.18 7.46
N LEU A 212 21.07 -6.10 6.13
CA LEU A 212 20.87 -7.27 5.27
C LEU A 212 22.15 -7.73 4.54
N GLU A 213 23.21 -6.92 4.61
CA GLU A 213 24.55 -7.24 4.07
C GLU A 213 25.57 -7.59 5.18
N GLY A 214 25.11 -7.75 6.43
CA GLY A 214 25.93 -8.07 7.61
C GLY A 214 25.49 -9.32 8.34
#